data_AF-A0A530NPB3-F1
#
_entry.id   AF-A0A530NPB3-F1
#
_cell.length_a   1.000
_cell.length_b   1.000
_cell.length_c   1.000
_cell.angle_alpha   90.00
_cell.angle_beta   90.00
_cell.angle_gamma   90.00
#
_symmetry.space_group_name_H-M   'P 1'
#
loop_
_entity.id
_entity.type
_entity.pdbx_description
1 polymer ?
#
loop_
_entity_poly.entity_id
_entity_poly.type
_entity_poly.pdbx_seq_one_letter_code
_entity_poly.pdbx_strand_id
1 'polypeptide(L)'
;GGIYNPVPFDLIEKDADIIIAIDVVGAPSEAERRHPTTVDLMYGATQLMMQSIIANKLRQCPPDILIRPNVSKYRVLDFLKIDTLMAETVEIKDQLKREVERVLEGRAAVKGKRGKKAG
;
A
#
# COMPACT_ATOMS: atom_id res chain seq x y z
N GLY A 1 -14.46 -6.18 -6.21
CA GLY A 1 -13.02 -5.86 -6.24
C GLY A 1 -12.54 -5.54 -4.84
N GLY A 2 -12.53 -4.26 -4.46
CA GLY A 2 -11.88 -3.78 -3.23
C GLY A 2 -12.36 -4.40 -1.92
N ILE A 3 -13.63 -4.79 -1.81
CA ILE A 3 -14.18 -5.48 -0.62
C ILE A 3 -13.54 -6.87 -0.41
N TYR A 4 -13.14 -7.55 -1.48
CA TYR A 4 -12.67 -8.94 -1.43
C TYR A 4 -11.15 -9.06 -1.50
N ASN A 5 -10.53 -8.26 -2.37
CA ASN A 5 -9.08 -8.17 -2.50
C ASN A 5 -8.67 -6.70 -2.70
N PRO A 6 -8.58 -5.91 -1.61
CA PRO A 6 -8.35 -4.46 -1.67
C PRO A 6 -7.01 -4.06 -2.28
N VAL A 7 -5.96 -4.85 -2.06
CA VAL A 7 -4.64 -4.64 -2.66
C VAL A 7 -4.18 -5.98 -3.26
N PRO A 8 -4.49 -6.24 -4.54
CA PRO A 8 -4.39 -7.56 -5.15
C PRO A 8 -2.97 -7.93 -5.60
N PHE A 9 -1.95 -7.65 -4.76
CA PHE A 9 -0.55 -7.94 -5.06
C PHE A 9 -0.27 -9.44 -5.21
N ASP A 10 -1.10 -10.29 -4.59
CA ASP A 10 -0.97 -11.75 -4.63
C ASP A 10 -1.26 -12.33 -6.03
N LEU A 11 -2.02 -11.63 -6.85
CA LEU A 11 -2.42 -12.12 -8.18
C LEU A 11 -1.26 -12.16 -9.18
N ILE A 12 -0.17 -11.43 -8.91
CA ILE A 12 0.99 -11.30 -9.80
C ILE A 12 2.26 -11.92 -9.22
N GLU A 13 2.15 -12.69 -8.12
CA GLU A 13 3.29 -13.26 -7.40
C GLU A 13 4.24 -14.06 -8.30
N LYS A 14 3.69 -14.75 -9.30
CA LYS A 14 4.45 -15.64 -10.19
C LYS A 14 4.91 -14.95 -11.48
N ASP A 15 4.34 -13.79 -11.79
CA ASP A 15 4.53 -13.12 -13.08
C ASP A 15 5.41 -11.88 -12.99
N ALA A 16 5.54 -11.30 -11.79
CA ALA A 16 6.32 -10.10 -11.56
C ALA A 16 7.66 -10.42 -10.90
N ASP A 17 8.74 -9.81 -11.41
CA ASP A 17 10.02 -9.84 -10.71
C ASP A 17 9.90 -9.12 -9.37
N ILE A 18 9.43 -7.87 -9.34
CA ILE A 18 9.33 -7.05 -8.14
C ILE A 18 7.88 -6.59 -7.97
N ILE A 19 7.33 -6.81 -6.78
CA ILE A 19 5.94 -6.47 -6.45
C ILE A 19 5.92 -5.27 -5.52
N ILE A 20 5.24 -4.22 -5.97
CA ILE A 20 5.05 -2.99 -5.22
C ILE A 20 3.57 -2.84 -4.91
N ALA A 21 3.20 -3.04 -3.64
CA ALA A 21 1.85 -2.88 -3.14
C ALA A 21 1.62 -1.44 -2.66
N ILE A 22 0.59 -0.78 -3.19
CA ILE A 22 0.18 0.56 -2.75
C ILE A 22 -1.20 0.46 -2.08
N ASP A 23 -1.23 0.67 -0.77
CA ASP A 23 -2.44 0.58 0.05
C ASP A 23 -2.98 1.99 0.37
N VAL A 24 -4.06 2.36 -0.32
CA VAL A 24 -4.76 3.66 -0.18
C VAL A 24 -6.10 3.54 0.55
N VAL A 25 -6.38 2.41 1.21
CA VAL A 25 -7.66 2.20 1.91
C VAL A 25 -7.85 3.21 3.04
N GLY A 26 -6.74 3.61 3.67
CA GLY A 26 -6.74 4.49 4.84
C GLY A 26 -7.24 3.76 6.10
N ALA A 27 -7.52 4.54 7.13
CA ALA A 27 -8.12 4.08 8.37
C ALA A 27 -9.29 5.00 8.75
N PRO A 28 -10.24 4.54 9.59
CA PRO A 28 -11.28 5.42 10.10
C PRO A 28 -10.63 6.63 10.79
N SER A 29 -10.94 7.83 10.32
CA SER A 29 -10.46 9.05 10.96
C SER A 29 -11.29 9.34 12.21
N GLU A 30 -10.64 9.78 13.28
CA GLU A 30 -11.29 10.55 14.35
C GLU A 30 -11.95 11.76 13.68
N ALA A 31 -13.25 11.70 13.43
CA ALA A 31 -13.94 12.78 12.75
C ALA A 31 -13.82 14.06 13.60
N GLU A 32 -13.51 15.21 12.98
CA GLU A 32 -13.63 16.52 13.64
C GLU A 32 -15.03 16.75 14.25
N ARG A 33 -16.02 15.99 13.77
CA ARG A 33 -17.35 15.90 14.36
C ARG A 33 -17.36 14.89 15.50
N ARG A 34 -17.72 15.37 16.69
CA ARG A 34 -17.96 14.61 17.92
C ARG A 34 -18.92 13.41 17.77
N HIS A 35 -19.69 13.36 16.67
CA HIS A 35 -20.58 12.24 16.32
C HIS A 35 -20.49 11.91 14.81
N PRO A 36 -20.04 10.69 14.44
CA PRO A 36 -20.01 10.23 13.06
C PRO A 36 -21.43 10.01 12.50
N THR A 37 -21.62 10.28 11.22
CA THR A 37 -22.86 9.96 10.51
C THR A 37 -22.97 8.47 10.21
N THR A 38 -24.15 7.97 9.86
CA THR A 38 -24.32 6.57 9.41
C THR A 38 -23.41 6.24 8.22
N VAL A 39 -23.22 7.18 7.30
CA VAL A 39 -22.33 6.99 6.14
C VAL A 39 -20.87 6.89 6.59
N ASP A 40 -20.45 7.71 7.56
CA ASP A 40 -19.08 7.65 8.12
C ASP A 40 -18.83 6.30 8.80
N LEU A 41 -19.81 5.78 9.55
CA LEU A 41 -19.73 4.48 10.21
C LEU A 41 -19.63 3.33 9.20
N MET A 42 -20.46 3.34 8.16
CA MET A 42 -20.42 2.32 7.11
C MET A 42 -19.08 2.33 6.35
N TYR A 43 -18.56 3.53 6.09
CA TYR A 43 -17.26 3.68 5.44
C TYR A 43 -16.11 3.18 6.33
N GLY A 44 -16.09 3.58 7.60
CA GLY A 44 -15.09 3.11 8.57
C GLY A 44 -15.13 1.59 8.75
N ALA A 45 -16.32 0.99 8.85
CA ALA A 45 -16.47 -0.47 8.92
C ALA A 45 -15.90 -1.16 7.67
N THR A 46 -16.13 -0.59 6.49
CA THR A 46 -15.59 -1.11 5.22
C THR A 46 -14.06 -1.03 5.19
N GLN A 47 -13.48 0.08 5.66
CA GLN A 47 -12.02 0.22 5.76
C GLN A 47 -11.42 -0.83 6.70
N LEU A 48 -12.00 -1.03 7.89
CA LEU A 48 -11.54 -2.04 8.85
C LEU A 48 -11.59 -3.45 8.26
N MET A 49 -12.67 -3.78 7.54
CA MET A 49 -12.78 -5.05 6.83
C MET A 49 -11.66 -5.20 5.78
N MET A 50 -11.44 -4.20 4.93
CA MET A 50 -10.37 -4.23 3.92
C MET A 50 -8.98 -4.37 4.57
N GLN A 51 -8.71 -3.63 5.65
CA GLN A 51 -7.46 -3.74 6.42
C GLN A 51 -7.24 -5.15 6.96
N SER A 52 -8.30 -5.81 7.45
CA SER A 52 -8.19 -7.20 7.93
C SER A 52 -7.77 -8.16 6.81
N ILE A 53 -8.29 -7.95 5.60
CA ILE A 53 -7.94 -8.76 4.42
C ILE A 53 -6.49 -8.48 4.00
N ILE A 54 -6.07 -7.22 3.94
CA ILE A 54 -4.68 -6.83 3.62
C ILE A 54 -3.73 -7.45 4.63
N ALA A 55 -4.00 -7.30 5.94
CA ALA A 55 -3.17 -7.85 6.99
C ALA A 55 -3.05 -9.37 6.90
N ASN A 56 -4.12 -10.07 6.49
CA ASN A 56 -4.08 -11.50 6.27
C ASN A 56 -3.22 -11.89 5.06
N LYS A 57 -3.38 -11.18 3.93
CA LYS A 57 -2.59 -11.44 2.72
C LYS A 57 -1.10 -11.15 2.91
N LEU A 58 -0.75 -10.08 3.63
CA LEU A 58 0.64 -9.74 3.93
C LEU A 58 1.36 -10.83 4.75
N ARG A 59 0.63 -11.60 5.56
CA ARG A 59 1.21 -12.76 6.29
C ARG A 59 1.47 -13.97 5.38
N GLN A 60 0.71 -14.10 4.29
CA GLN A 60 0.78 -15.27 3.40
C GLN A 60 1.73 -15.04 2.22
N CYS A 61 1.68 -13.84 1.64
CA CYS A 61 2.45 -13.43 0.47
C CYS A 61 2.87 -11.98 0.66
N PRO A 62 4.02 -11.68 1.30
CA PRO A 62 4.48 -10.31 1.44
C PRO A 62 5.01 -9.79 0.09
N PRO A 63 4.61 -8.57 -0.35
CA PRO A 63 5.21 -7.92 -1.51
C PRO A 63 6.65 -7.48 -1.20
N ASP A 64 7.48 -7.25 -2.23
CA ASP A 64 8.84 -6.72 -2.04
C ASP A 64 8.82 -5.32 -1.39
N ILE A 65 7.84 -4.50 -1.76
CA ILE A 65 7.66 -3.13 -1.27
C ILE A 65 6.18 -2.90 -0.95
N LEU A 66 5.90 -2.33 0.23
CA LEU A 66 4.56 -1.88 0.62
C LEU A 66 4.60 -0.38 0.94
N ILE A 67 3.78 0.40 0.24
CA ILE A 67 3.59 1.83 0.50
C ILE A 67 2.18 2.05 1.04
N ARG A 68 2.08 2.80 2.14
CA ARG A 68 0.83 3.28 2.75
C ARG A 68 0.84 4.80 2.82
N PRO A 69 0.36 5.49 1.77
CA PRO A 69 0.25 6.94 1.78
C PRO A 69 -0.64 7.41 2.94
N ASN A 70 -0.29 8.50 3.61
CA ASN A 70 -1.15 9.11 4.63
C ASN A 70 -2.29 9.91 3.97
N VAL A 71 -3.23 9.20 3.34
CA VAL A 71 -4.37 9.78 2.62
C VAL A 71 -5.68 9.67 3.40
N SER A 72 -5.67 9.12 4.62
CA SER A 72 -6.88 8.87 5.45
C SER A 72 -7.73 10.10 5.73
N LYS A 73 -7.16 11.30 5.61
CA LYS A 73 -7.86 12.59 5.78
C LYS A 73 -8.65 13.04 4.56
N TYR A 74 -8.43 12.43 3.41
CA TYR A 74 -9.16 12.71 2.18
C TYR A 74 -10.33 11.75 2.06
N ARG A 75 -11.53 12.30 1.94
CA ARG A 75 -12.72 11.47 1.70
C ARG A 75 -12.74 11.01 0.25
N VAL A 76 -13.41 9.90 -0.02
CA VAL A 76 -13.57 9.32 -1.37
C VAL A 76 -14.13 10.34 -2.38
N LEU A 77 -14.90 11.33 -1.92
CA LEU A 77 -15.55 12.34 -2.75
C LEU A 77 -14.86 13.71 -2.73
N ASP A 78 -13.70 13.85 -2.08
CA ASP A 78 -12.97 15.12 -1.95
C ASP A 78 -12.12 15.46 -3.20
N PHE A 79 -12.72 15.40 -4.39
CA PHE A 79 -12.00 15.60 -5.67
C PHE A 79 -11.34 16.98 -5.80
N LEU A 80 -11.88 18.01 -5.12
CA LEU A 80 -11.36 19.37 -5.16
C LEU A 80 -10.05 19.56 -4.39
N LYS A 81 -9.59 18.56 -3.62
CA LYS A 81 -8.36 18.63 -2.81
C LYS A 81 -7.16 17.96 -3.48
N ILE A 82 -7.21 17.74 -4.79
CA ILE A 82 -6.18 16.99 -5.52
C ILE A 82 -4.80 17.64 -5.42
N ASP A 83 -4.70 18.96 -5.57
CA ASP A 83 -3.41 19.66 -5.52
C ASP A 83 -2.78 19.55 -4.13
N THR A 84 -3.58 19.66 -3.07
CA THR A 84 -3.14 19.45 -1.69
C THR A 84 -2.69 18.01 -1.47
N LEU A 85 -3.46 17.02 -1.95
CA LEU A 85 -3.11 15.61 -1.84
C LEU A 85 -1.78 15.31 -2.54
N MET A 86 -1.57 15.86 -3.74
CA MET A 86 -0.34 15.68 -4.50
C MET A 86 0.87 16.34 -3.81
N ALA A 87 0.69 17.55 -3.28
CA ALA A 87 1.75 18.25 -2.55
C ALA A 87 2.18 17.48 -1.28
N GLU A 88 1.23 16.92 -0.54
CA GLU A 88 1.52 16.19 0.70
C GLU A 88 2.05 14.77 0.48
N THR A 89 1.85 14.20 -0.70
CA THR A 89 2.34 12.87 -1.06
C THR A 89 3.64 12.91 -1.86
N VAL A 90 4.21 14.09 -2.10
CA VAL A 90 5.41 14.26 -2.94
C VAL A 90 6.60 13.46 -2.42
N GLU A 91 6.78 13.37 -1.10
CA GLU A 91 7.90 12.67 -0.46
C GLU A 91 7.86 11.15 -0.70
N ILE A 92 6.67 10.60 -0.95
CA ILE A 92 6.48 9.16 -1.22
C ILE A 92 7.27 8.74 -2.46
N LYS A 93 7.43 9.64 -3.45
CA LYS A 93 8.23 9.39 -4.65
C LYS A 93 9.67 9.05 -4.29
N ASP A 94 10.30 9.86 -3.46
CA ASP A 94 11.71 9.66 -3.12
C ASP A 94 11.90 8.51 -2.14
N GLN A 95 10.93 8.27 -1.24
CA GLN A 95 10.90 7.05 -0.43
C GLN A 95 10.84 5.80 -1.32
N LEU A 96 9.94 5.79 -2.30
CA LEU A 96 9.77 4.64 -3.19
C LEU A 96 11.03 4.37 -4.02
N LYS A 97 11.68 5.42 -4.55
CA LYS A 97 12.95 5.27 -5.27
C LYS A 97 14.01 4.55 -4.43
N ARG A 98 14.17 4.95 -3.16
CA ARG A 98 15.14 4.33 -2.23
C ARG A 98 14.80 2.87 -1.96
N GLU A 99 13.53 2.53 -1.78
CA GLU A 99 13.11 1.14 -1.57
C GLU A 99 13.34 0.28 -2.82
N VAL A 100 13.06 0.82 -4.01
CA VAL A 100 13.33 0.13 -5.29
C VAL A 100 14.82 -0.14 -5.45
N GLU A 101 15.68 0.86 -5.19
CA GLU A 101 17.13 0.71 -5.24
C GLU A 101 17.61 -0.39 -4.28
N ARG A 102 17.14 -0.37 -3.02
CA ARG A 102 17.44 -1.40 -2.02
C ARG A 102 17.07 -2.81 -2.49
N VAL A 103 15.90 -3.00 -3.09
CA VAL A 103 15.44 -4.30 -3.59
C VAL A 103 16.31 -4.77 -4.76
N LEU A 104 16.65 -3.86 -5.70
CA LEU A 104 17.50 -4.18 -6.84
C LEU A 104 18.92 -4.59 -6.43
N GLU A 105 19.54 -3.84 -5.51
CA GLU A 105 20.86 -4.14 -4.96
C GLU A 105 20.89 -5.50 -4.25
N GLY A 106 19.88 -5.77 -3.42
CA GLY A 106 19.73 -7.06 -2.73
C GLY A 106 19.69 -8.24 -3.70
N ARG A 107 18.97 -8.11 -4.82
CA ARG A 107 18.90 -9.15 -5.85
C ARG A 107 20.20 -9.33 -6.62
N ALA A 108 20.89 -8.24 -6.95
CA ALA A 108 22.20 -8.30 -7.60
C ALA A 108 23.23 -9.07 -6.75
N ALA A 109 23.24 -8.82 -5.43
CA ALA A 109 24.13 -9.52 -4.49
C ALA A 109 23.84 -11.03 -4.40
N VAL A 110 22.56 -11.43 -4.42
CA VAL A 110 22.16 -12.85 -4.40
C VAL A 110 22.56 -13.56 -5.70
N LYS A 111 22.38 -12.90 -6.86
CA LYS A 111 22.79 -13.45 -8.17
C LYS A 111 24.30 -13.66 -8.25
N GLY A 112 25.11 -12.72 -7.75
CA GLY A 112 26.57 -12.84 -7.71
C GLY A 112 27.07 -13.99 -6.82
N LYS A 113 26.42 -14.25 -5.68
CA LYS A 113 26.77 -15.37 -4.78
C LYS A 113 26.46 -16.75 -5.37
N ARG A 114 25.37 -16.88 -6.14
CA ARG A 114 25.02 -18.14 -6.84
C ARG A 114 25.99 -18.44 -7.99
N GLY A 115 26.42 -17.43 -8.73
CA GLY A 115 27.42 -17.59 -9.80
C GLY A 115 28.80 -18.03 -9.31
N LYS A 116 29.20 -17.64 -8.09
CA LYS A 116 30.52 -17.96 -7.52
C LYS A 116 30.62 -19.34 -6.86
N LYS A 117 29.49 -20.01 -6.56
CA LYS A 117 29.45 -21.38 -6.01
C LYS A 117 29.36 -22.48 -7.08
N ALA A 118 29.09 -22.10 -8.33
CA ALA A 118 28.90 -23.02 -9.45
C ALA A 118 30.13 -23.09 -10.37
N GLY A 119 31.27 -22.52 -9.95
CA GLY A 119 32.55 -22.54 -10.66
C GLY A 119 33.64 -23.18 -9.83
#